data_AF-A0A7K4IPR0-F1
#
_entry.id   AF-A0A7K4IPR0-F1
#
_cell.length_a   1.000
_cell.length_b   1.000
_cell.length_c   1.000
_cell.angle_alpha   90.00
_cell.angle_beta   90.00
_cell.angle_gamma   90.00
#
_symmetry.space_group_name_H-M   'P 1'
#
loop_
_entity.id
_entity.type
_entity.pdbx_description
1 polymer ?
#
loop_
_entity_poly.entity_id
_entity_poly.type
_entity_poly.pdbx_seq_one_letter_code
_entity_poly.pdbx_strand_id
1 'polypeptide(L)'
;MIRLERKVKLLTFSTMLILAILSGIAVMVYANGVTNSTNTTSDLVYYNGDYYNGITAPFGRHGRGCGWGFGGSITVSQEYKDNVISIAQNDSDVQNLLADGYNITDVRPIISTVVEADGTVIMKATTAIVMLSQDTTGRAYVTVDVEQAKVTEIVILTRTVIEK
;
A
#
# COMPACT_ATOMS: atom_id res chain seq x y z
N MET A 1 36.12 -29.46 37.22
CA MET A 1 34.85 -29.98 36.68
C MET A 1 33.67 -29.02 36.90
N ILE A 2 33.42 -28.55 38.13
CA ILE A 2 32.28 -27.68 38.52
C ILE A 2 32.13 -26.37 37.69
N ARG A 3 33.24 -25.79 37.22
CA ARG A 3 33.22 -24.52 36.47
C ARG A 3 32.71 -24.66 35.03
N LEU A 4 32.83 -25.86 34.45
CA LEU A 4 32.36 -26.16 33.09
C LEU A 4 30.84 -26.33 33.08
N GLU A 5 30.29 -27.03 34.09
CA GLU A 5 28.86 -27.26 34.24
C GLU A 5 28.05 -25.96 34.40
N ARG A 6 28.61 -24.95 35.08
CA ARG A 6 27.95 -23.64 35.22
C ARG A 6 27.83 -22.90 33.89
N LYS A 7 28.83 -23.00 33.00
CA LYS A 7 28.80 -22.33 31.69
C LYS A 7 27.83 -23.01 30.73
N VAL A 8 27.76 -24.35 30.75
CA VAL A 8 26.84 -25.11 29.91
C VAL A 8 25.38 -24.86 30.31
N LYS A 9 25.07 -24.83 31.61
CA LYS A 9 23.72 -24.51 32.11
C LYS A 9 23.27 -23.10 31.71
N LEU A 10 24.17 -22.12 31.77
CA LEU A 10 23.84 -20.73 31.41
C LEU A 10 23.57 -20.56 29.90
N LEU A 11 24.28 -21.33 29.07
CA LEU A 11 24.10 -21.33 27.62
C LEU A 11 22.76 -21.98 27.22
N THR A 12 22.34 -23.04 27.90
CA THR A 12 21.02 -23.67 27.68
C THR A 12 19.84 -22.81 28.15
N PHE A 13 20.00 -21.98 29.18
CA PHE A 13 18.94 -21.04 29.59
C PHE A 13 18.77 -19.87 28.61
N SER A 14 19.87 -19.40 28.00
CA SER A 14 19.83 -18.32 27.01
C SER A 14 19.11 -18.71 25.73
N THR A 15 19.23 -19.96 25.27
CA THR A 15 18.58 -20.42 24.03
C THR A 15 17.08 -20.66 24.21
N MET A 16 16.64 -21.12 25.39
CA MET A 16 15.21 -21.27 25.68
C MET A 16 14.47 -19.94 25.83
N LEU A 17 15.14 -18.87 26.27
CA LEU A 17 14.54 -17.53 26.33
C LEU A 17 14.21 -16.96 24.94
N ILE A 18 15.04 -17.24 23.93
CA ILE A 18 14.86 -16.74 22.55
C ILE A 18 13.68 -17.45 21.86
N LEU A 19 13.44 -18.74 22.12
CA LEU A 19 12.28 -19.45 21.57
C LEU A 19 10.94 -19.01 22.17
N ALA A 20 10.90 -18.62 23.45
CA ALA A 20 9.65 -18.17 24.08
C ALA A 20 9.14 -16.82 23.54
N ILE A 21 10.06 -15.93 23.11
CA ILE A 21 9.70 -14.64 22.49
C ILE A 21 9.06 -14.86 21.10
N LEU A 22 9.52 -15.87 20.35
CA LEU A 22 8.95 -16.20 19.03
C LEU A 22 7.54 -16.82 19.11
N SER A 23 7.21 -17.53 20.20
CA SER A 23 5.84 -18.03 20.43
C SER A 23 4.84 -16.97 20.89
N GLY A 24 5.30 -15.81 21.38
CA GLY A 24 4.44 -14.73 21.88
C GLY A 24 3.80 -13.85 20.78
N ILE A 25 4.36 -13.87 19.57
CA ILE A 25 3.84 -13.07 18.44
C ILE A 25 2.68 -13.79 17.72
N ALA A 26 2.55 -15.11 17.88
CA ALA A 26 1.51 -15.90 17.20
C ALA A 26 0.12 -15.85 17.86
N VAL A 27 -0.05 -15.22 19.03
CA VAL A 27 -1.31 -15.30 19.82
C VAL A 27 -2.16 -14.02 19.78
N MET A 28 -1.70 -12.92 19.17
CA MET A 28 -2.51 -11.68 19.07
C MET A 28 -3.35 -11.56 17.78
N VAL A 29 -3.48 -12.62 16.98
CA VAL A 29 -4.21 -12.59 15.70
C VAL A 29 -5.72 -12.90 15.85
N TYR A 30 -6.22 -13.24 17.05
CA TYR A 30 -7.61 -13.74 17.17
C TYR A 30 -8.54 -13.04 18.16
N ALA A 31 -8.21 -11.83 18.66
CA ALA A 31 -9.03 -11.19 19.70
C ALA A 31 -9.73 -9.88 19.33
N ASN A 32 -9.41 -9.22 18.22
CA ASN A 32 -10.12 -8.00 17.81
C ASN A 32 -10.94 -8.23 16.54
N GLY A 33 -12.06 -8.93 16.75
CA GLY A 33 -13.19 -8.81 15.84
C GLY A 33 -13.65 -7.36 15.80
N VAL A 34 -13.53 -6.74 14.63
CA VAL A 34 -14.39 -5.62 14.26
C VAL A 34 -15.13 -6.04 13.00
N THR A 35 -16.37 -6.44 13.25
CA THR A 35 -17.47 -6.35 12.31
C THR A 35 -17.51 -4.96 11.70
N ASN A 36 -17.37 -4.86 10.38
CA ASN A 36 -18.32 -4.11 9.56
C ASN A 36 -18.21 -4.54 8.09
N SER A 37 -19.17 -5.39 7.73
CA SER A 37 -19.64 -5.59 6.37
C SER A 37 -20.20 -4.27 5.83
N THR A 38 -19.81 -3.85 4.64
CA THR A 38 -20.66 -4.00 3.44
C THR A 38 -19.94 -3.50 2.19
N ASN A 39 -20.21 -4.21 1.10
CA ASN A 39 -19.80 -3.91 -0.26
C ASN A 39 -20.06 -2.45 -0.65
N THR A 40 -19.12 -1.83 -1.36
CA THR A 40 -19.48 -0.80 -2.35
C THR A 40 -18.53 -0.89 -3.54
N THR A 41 -19.16 -1.10 -4.68
CA THR A 41 -18.63 -1.10 -6.05
C THR A 41 -17.53 -0.07 -6.28
N SER A 42 -16.35 -0.55 -6.67
CA SER A 42 -15.25 0.26 -7.17
C SER A 42 -15.60 0.77 -8.57
N ASP A 43 -16.37 1.86 -8.64
CA ASP A 43 -16.62 2.56 -9.90
C ASP A 43 -16.40 4.05 -9.73
N LEU A 44 -15.13 4.44 -9.55
CA LEU A 44 -14.70 5.82 -9.75
C LEU A 44 -13.28 5.85 -10.30
N VAL A 45 -13.20 5.85 -11.64
CA VAL A 45 -12.04 6.29 -12.41
C VAL A 45 -11.87 7.79 -12.15
N TYR A 46 -11.00 8.18 -11.22
CA TYR A 46 -10.60 9.59 -11.08
C TYR A 46 -9.40 9.87 -11.97
N TYR A 47 -9.69 10.28 -13.20
CA TYR A 47 -8.76 10.99 -14.09
C TYR A 47 -8.47 12.36 -13.45
N ASN A 48 -7.32 12.50 -12.78
CA ASN A 48 -6.74 13.83 -12.56
C ASN A 48 -5.94 14.20 -13.81
N GLY A 49 -6.62 14.86 -14.74
CA GLY A 49 -6.04 15.47 -15.92
C GLY A 49 -6.90 16.68 -16.28
N ASP A 50 -6.48 17.84 -15.79
CA ASP A 50 -7.03 19.14 -16.13
C ASP A 50 -7.13 19.31 -17.65
N TYR A 51 -8.32 19.12 -18.23
CA TYR A 51 -8.66 19.67 -19.54
C TYR A 51 -10.02 20.35 -19.45
N TYR A 52 -9.93 21.67 -19.49
CA TYR A 52 -11.02 22.59 -19.71
C TYR A 52 -11.93 22.18 -20.88
N ASN A 53 -13.19 22.57 -20.73
CA ASN A 53 -14.26 22.63 -21.72
C ASN A 53 -14.95 21.31 -22.07
N GLY A 54 -16.21 21.25 -21.59
CA GLY A 54 -17.20 20.37 -22.15
C GLY A 54 -17.40 20.61 -23.65
N ILE A 55 -17.88 19.56 -24.29
CA ILE A 55 -19.03 19.54 -25.19
C ILE A 55 -19.19 18.07 -25.57
N THR A 56 -20.32 17.50 -25.19
CA THR A 56 -20.93 16.37 -25.88
C THR A 56 -20.96 16.67 -27.38
N ALA A 57 -20.12 16.00 -28.17
CA ALA A 57 -20.38 15.85 -29.61
C ALA A 57 -19.77 14.54 -30.13
N PRO A 58 -20.58 13.71 -30.80
CA PRO A 58 -20.20 12.41 -31.31
C PRO A 58 -19.55 12.54 -32.70
N PHE A 59 -18.71 11.56 -33.06
CA PHE A 59 -18.18 11.31 -34.41
C PHE A 59 -17.36 12.44 -35.07
N GLY A 60 -16.03 12.31 -35.07
CA GLY A 60 -15.19 13.24 -35.84
C GLY A 60 -13.70 12.94 -35.85
N ARG A 61 -13.34 11.82 -36.49
CA ARG A 61 -12.06 11.54 -37.18
C ARG A 61 -10.78 12.35 -36.83
N HIS A 62 -9.80 11.56 -36.36
CA HIS A 62 -8.41 11.44 -36.88
C HIS A 62 -7.33 12.40 -36.33
N GLY A 63 -6.52 11.85 -35.42
CA GLY A 63 -5.23 12.41 -35.02
C GLY A 63 -4.33 11.40 -34.31
N ARG A 64 -3.95 10.32 -35.02
CA ARG A 64 -2.71 9.53 -34.86
C ARG A 64 -2.16 9.32 -33.43
N GLY A 65 -2.49 8.16 -32.86
CA GLY A 65 -1.71 7.50 -31.83
C GLY A 65 -1.99 6.00 -31.87
N CYS A 66 -1.22 5.27 -32.67
CA CYS A 66 -1.23 3.81 -32.68
C CYS A 66 -0.67 3.30 -31.35
N GLY A 67 -1.40 2.43 -30.67
CA GLY A 67 -0.85 1.56 -29.63
C GLY A 67 -1.59 1.64 -28.30
N TRP A 68 -2.13 0.51 -27.88
CA TRP A 68 -2.57 0.21 -26.51
C TRP A 68 -3.90 0.87 -26.12
N GLY A 69 -4.94 0.45 -26.83
CA GLY A 69 -6.30 0.60 -26.32
C GLY A 69 -6.46 -0.03 -24.94
N PHE A 70 -7.29 0.63 -24.13
CA PHE A 70 -8.07 0.05 -23.04
C PHE A 70 -7.33 -0.86 -22.07
N GLY A 71 -6.96 -0.26 -20.92
CA GLY A 71 -6.31 -0.89 -19.79
C GLY A 71 -6.98 -2.19 -19.34
N GLY A 72 -6.15 -3.23 -19.23
CA GLY A 72 -6.51 -4.40 -18.44
C GLY A 72 -6.74 -4.00 -16.99
N SER A 73 -7.80 -4.52 -16.38
CA SER A 73 -7.99 -4.43 -14.94
C SER A 73 -6.87 -5.21 -14.24
N ILE A 74 -6.01 -4.52 -13.49
CA ILE A 74 -5.02 -5.17 -12.63
C ILE A 74 -5.77 -5.65 -11.39
N THR A 75 -5.94 -6.97 -11.27
CA THR A 75 -6.45 -7.57 -10.04
C THR A 75 -5.31 -7.70 -9.05
N VAL A 76 -5.37 -6.94 -7.96
CA VAL A 76 -4.37 -6.97 -6.89
C VAL A 76 -4.80 -7.99 -5.84
N SER A 77 -3.92 -8.94 -5.51
CA SER A 77 -4.19 -9.92 -4.46
C SER A 77 -4.31 -9.24 -3.09
N GLN A 78 -5.11 -9.81 -2.20
CA GLN A 78 -5.24 -9.29 -0.84
C GLN A 78 -3.91 -9.34 -0.09
N GLU A 79 -3.14 -10.42 -0.25
CA GLU A 79 -1.80 -10.58 0.33
C GLU A 79 -0.86 -9.43 -0.04
N TYR A 80 -0.88 -8.98 -1.30
CA TYR A 80 -0.09 -7.83 -1.73
C TYR A 80 -0.56 -6.54 -1.04
N LYS A 81 -1.88 -6.32 -0.95
CA LYS A 81 -2.44 -5.15 -0.27
C LYS A 81 -2.05 -5.12 1.20
N ASP A 82 -2.18 -6.24 1.89
CA ASP A 82 -1.87 -6.36 3.32
C ASP A 82 -0.37 -6.12 3.58
N ASN A 83 0.50 -6.63 2.72
CA ASN A 83 1.94 -6.37 2.81
C ASN A 83 2.27 -4.88 2.66
N VAL A 84 1.71 -4.21 1.64
CA VAL A 84 1.92 -2.78 1.43
C VAL A 84 1.34 -1.94 2.58
N ILE A 85 0.16 -2.29 3.08
CA ILE A 85 -0.47 -1.62 4.22
C ILE A 85 0.38 -1.78 5.47
N SER A 86 0.90 -2.98 5.74
CA SER A 86 1.81 -3.24 6.86
C SER A 86 3.05 -2.36 6.79
N ILE A 87 3.68 -2.25 5.62
CA ILE A 87 4.83 -1.35 5.42
C ILE A 87 4.44 0.11 5.73
N ALA A 88 3.32 0.59 5.19
CA ALA A 88 2.87 1.95 5.43
C ALA A 88 2.54 2.22 6.90
N GLN A 89 1.87 1.29 7.59
CA GLN A 89 1.48 1.45 9.00
C GLN A 89 2.66 1.41 9.98
N ASN A 90 3.81 0.89 9.56
CA ASN A 90 5.04 0.91 10.35
C ASN A 90 5.78 2.26 10.26
N ASP A 91 5.42 3.13 9.32
CA ASP A 91 5.99 4.47 9.18
C ASP A 91 5.37 5.46 10.17
N SER A 92 6.20 6.24 10.86
CA SER A 92 5.73 7.15 11.92
C SER A 92 4.87 8.29 11.38
N ASP A 93 5.15 8.80 10.18
CA ASP A 93 4.39 9.91 9.61
C ASP A 93 3.01 9.42 9.14
N VAL A 94 2.94 8.19 8.62
CA VAL A 94 1.66 7.54 8.30
C VAL A 94 0.86 7.27 9.58
N GLN A 95 1.49 6.81 10.66
CA GLN A 95 0.80 6.62 11.95
C GLN A 95 0.18 7.92 12.46
N ASN A 96 0.86 9.05 12.31
CA ASN A 96 0.32 10.37 12.66
C ASN A 96 -0.91 10.70 11.82
N LEU A 97 -0.88 10.46 10.50
CA LEU A 97 -2.06 10.67 9.64
C LEU A 97 -3.24 9.80 10.06
N LEU A 98 -3.01 8.52 10.39
CA LEU A 98 -4.06 7.63 10.86
C LEU A 98 -4.64 8.09 12.20
N ALA A 99 -3.79 8.59 13.11
CA ALA A 99 -4.22 9.18 14.38
C ALA A 99 -5.03 10.47 14.19
N ASP A 100 -4.73 11.24 13.15
CA ASP A 100 -5.48 12.44 12.76
C ASP A 100 -6.83 12.10 12.10
N GLY A 101 -7.15 10.82 11.89
CA GLY A 101 -8.45 10.37 11.39
C GLY A 101 -8.47 10.04 9.89
N TYR A 102 -7.31 10.00 9.23
CA TYR A 102 -7.24 9.44 7.88
C TYR A 102 -7.48 7.92 7.91
N ASN A 103 -8.17 7.40 6.90
CA ASN A 103 -8.40 5.97 6.70
C ASN A 103 -7.76 5.52 5.39
N ILE A 104 -7.17 4.32 5.37
CA ILE A 104 -6.68 3.71 4.13
C ILE A 104 -7.89 3.30 3.28
N THR A 105 -8.00 3.85 2.07
CA THR A 105 -9.13 3.61 1.17
C THR A 105 -8.77 2.77 -0.06
N ASP A 106 -7.51 2.79 -0.48
CA ASP A 106 -7.07 2.01 -1.63
C ASP A 106 -5.56 1.70 -1.59
N VAL A 107 -5.16 0.66 -2.32
CA VAL A 107 -3.77 0.29 -2.55
C VAL A 107 -3.59 0.04 -4.05
N ARG A 108 -2.82 0.91 -4.70
CA ARG A 108 -2.53 0.85 -6.13
C ARG A 108 -1.07 0.46 -6.37
N PRO A 109 -0.78 -0.73 -6.92
CA PRO A 109 0.58 -1.04 -7.37
C PRO A 109 0.96 -0.18 -8.58
N ILE A 110 2.24 0.20 -8.66
CA ILE A 110 2.86 0.77 -9.84
C ILE A 110 3.65 -0.34 -10.51
N ILE A 111 3.14 -0.81 -11.65
CA ILE A 111 3.79 -1.86 -12.43
C ILE A 111 4.83 -1.21 -13.35
N SER A 112 6.07 -1.67 -13.25
CA SER A 112 7.13 -1.36 -14.21
C SER A 112 7.34 -2.54 -15.15
N THR A 113 7.65 -2.23 -16.41
CA THR A 113 8.04 -3.21 -17.42
C THR A 113 9.42 -2.85 -17.94
N VAL A 114 10.36 -3.79 -17.88
CA VAL A 114 11.73 -3.61 -18.36
C VAL A 114 11.99 -4.62 -19.46
N VAL A 115 12.60 -4.15 -20.56
CA VAL A 115 13.11 -5.01 -21.64
C VAL A 115 14.62 -5.09 -21.51
N GLU A 116 15.14 -6.29 -21.28
CA GLU A 116 16.57 -6.54 -21.15
C GLU A 116 17.27 -6.62 -22.52
N ALA A 117 18.60 -6.61 -22.53
CA ALA A 117 19.40 -6.60 -23.76
C ALA A 117 19.22 -7.85 -24.63
N ASP A 118 18.84 -8.98 -24.03
CA ASP A 118 18.53 -10.24 -24.71
C ASP A 118 17.08 -10.31 -25.24
N GLY A 119 16.27 -9.27 -24.99
CA GLY A 119 14.87 -9.20 -25.36
C GLY A 119 13.90 -9.75 -24.30
N THR A 120 14.37 -10.18 -23.13
CA THR A 120 13.52 -10.62 -22.01
C THR A 120 12.67 -9.46 -21.48
N VAL A 121 11.39 -9.71 -21.21
CA VAL A 121 10.46 -8.72 -20.63
C VAL A 121 10.14 -9.09 -19.20
N ILE A 122 10.48 -8.20 -18.26
CA ILE A 122 10.19 -8.34 -16.84
C ILE A 122 9.09 -7.35 -16.47
N MET A 123 8.02 -7.83 -15.84
CA MET A 123 6.96 -7.00 -15.28
C MET A 123 6.92 -7.16 -13.77
N LYS A 124 7.04 -6.07 -13.02
CA LYS A 124 7.06 -6.13 -11.55
C LYS A 124 6.42 -4.89 -10.93
N ALA A 125 5.65 -5.11 -9.86
CA ALA A 125 5.19 -4.06 -8.96
C ALA A 125 6.17 -3.93 -7.79
N THR A 126 7.11 -2.99 -7.91
CA THR A 126 8.13 -2.70 -6.88
C THR A 126 7.74 -1.51 -6.01
N THR A 127 6.79 -0.71 -6.47
CA THR A 127 6.26 0.46 -5.77
C THR A 127 4.74 0.37 -5.70
N ALA A 128 4.15 0.92 -4.65
CA ALA A 128 2.72 1.07 -4.51
C ALA A 128 2.35 2.44 -3.96
N ILE A 129 1.15 2.91 -4.26
CA ILE A 129 0.54 4.09 -3.65
C ILE A 129 -0.56 3.60 -2.71
N VAL A 130 -0.45 3.94 -1.44
CA VAL A 130 -1.54 3.82 -0.47
C VAL A 130 -2.29 5.13 -0.45
N MET A 131 -3.59 5.06 -0.70
CA MET A 131 -4.46 6.24 -0.64
C MET A 131 -5.11 6.31 0.73
N LEU A 132 -4.97 7.46 1.37
CA LEU A 132 -5.62 7.77 2.62
C LEU A 132 -6.63 8.90 2.40
N SER A 133 -7.79 8.78 3.05
CA SER A 133 -8.83 9.81 3.00
C SER A 133 -9.33 10.13 4.40
N GLN A 134 -9.53 11.42 4.66
CA GLN A 134 -10.17 11.96 5.84
C GLN A 134 -11.45 12.68 5.37
N ASP A 135 -12.59 12.04 5.60
CA ASP A 135 -13.91 12.48 5.14
C ASP A 135 -13.94 12.86 3.65
N THR A 136 -14.46 14.06 3.31
CA THR A 136 -14.58 14.56 1.93
C THR A 136 -13.52 15.61 1.55
N THR A 137 -12.66 15.99 2.50
CA THR A 137 -11.82 17.19 2.40
C THR A 137 -10.32 16.90 2.48
N GLY A 138 -9.91 15.83 3.17
CA GLY A 138 -8.51 15.43 3.30
C GLY A 138 -8.16 14.23 2.44
N ARG A 139 -7.08 14.32 1.67
CA ARG A 139 -6.48 13.17 0.97
C ARG A 139 -4.98 13.15 1.21
N ALA A 140 -4.43 11.97 1.38
CA ALA A 140 -2.99 11.76 1.37
C ALA A 140 -2.63 10.57 0.48
N TYR A 141 -1.48 10.67 -0.18
CA TYR A 141 -0.90 9.61 -1.00
C TYR A 141 0.44 9.23 -0.38
N VAL A 142 0.58 7.95 -0.05
CA VAL A 142 1.80 7.41 0.54
C VAL A 142 2.45 6.49 -0.49
N THR A 143 3.62 6.88 -0.98
CA THR A 143 4.41 6.06 -1.89
C THR A 143 5.23 5.08 -1.05
N VAL A 144 5.03 3.79 -1.32
CA VAL A 144 5.70 2.68 -0.65
C VAL A 144 6.63 1.99 -1.63
N ASP A 145 7.90 1.88 -1.26
CA ASP A 145 8.85 0.97 -1.90
C ASP A 145 8.70 -0.42 -1.25
N VAL A 146 8.15 -1.35 -2.03
CA VAL A 146 7.83 -2.71 -1.57
C VAL A 146 9.09 -3.55 -1.47
N GLU A 147 10.12 -3.27 -2.27
CA GLU A 147 11.39 -4.00 -2.23
C GLU A 147 12.25 -3.60 -1.03
N GLN A 148 12.25 -2.30 -0.70
CA GLN A 148 12.98 -1.76 0.45
C GLN A 148 12.15 -1.78 1.74
N ALA A 149 10.88 -2.20 1.66
CA ALA A 149 9.93 -2.25 2.77
C ALA A 149 9.85 -0.93 3.55
N LYS A 150 9.73 0.20 2.84
CA LYS A 150 9.67 1.54 3.45
C LYS A 150 8.77 2.51 2.69
N VAL A 151 8.29 3.53 3.39
CA VAL A 151 7.67 4.71 2.78
C VAL A 151 8.77 5.61 2.20
N THR A 152 8.56 6.13 1.00
CA THR A 152 9.52 7.00 0.30
C THR A 152 9.01 8.42 0.09
N GLU A 153 7.69 8.61 0.11
CA GLU A 153 7.06 9.91 -0.10
C GLU A 153 5.66 9.93 0.52
N ILE A 154 5.29 11.07 1.09
CA ILE A 154 3.93 11.35 1.55
C ILE A 154 3.50 12.69 0.95
N VAL A 155 2.41 12.69 0.18
CA VAL A 155 1.82 13.88 -0.41
C VAL A 155 0.44 14.10 0.19
N ILE A 156 0.24 15.23 0.86
CA ILE A 156 -1.04 15.60 1.48
C ILE A 156 -1.72 16.68 0.63
N LEU A 157 -2.99 16.45 0.28
CA LEU A 157 -3.84 17.41 -0.40
C LEU A 157 -4.88 17.95 0.57
N THR A 158 -4.85 19.26 0.79
CA THR A 158 -5.85 19.97 1.56
C THR A 158 -6.87 20.64 0.64
N ARG A 159 -8.15 20.30 0.78
CA ARG A 159 -9.24 20.96 0.04
C ARG A 159 -9.97 21.95 0.93
N THR A 160 -9.99 23.23 0.55
CA THR A 160 -10.87 24.24 1.15
C THR A 160 -12.20 24.28 0.41
N VAL A 161 -13.31 24.21 1.13
CA VAL A 161 -14.67 24.34 0.58
C VAL A 161 -15.28 25.64 1.08
N ILE A 162 -15.82 26.45 0.17
CA ILE A 162 -16.56 27.68 0.47
C ILE A 162 -17.99 27.49 -0.07
N GLU A 163 -18.94 27.27 0.84
CA GLU A 163 -20.37 27.19 0.51
C GLU A 163 -20.92 28.60 0.21
N LYS A 164 -21.92 28.68 -0.68
CA LYS A 164 -22.57 29.94 -1.08
C LYS A 164 -24.06 29.91 -0.79
#